data_AF-G7PHS7-F1
#
_entry.id   AF-G7PHS7-F1
#
_cell.length_a   1.000
_cell.length_b   1.000
_cell.length_c   1.000
_cell.angle_alpha   90.00
_cell.angle_beta   90.00
_cell.angle_gamma   90.00
#
_symmetry.space_group_name_H-M   'P 1'
#
loop_
_entity.id
_entity.type
_entity.pdbx_description
1 polymer ?
#
loop_
_entity_poly.entity_id
_entity_poly.type
_entity_poly.pdbx_seq_one_letter_code
_entity_poly.pdbx_strand_id
1 'polypeptide(L)'
;MAKGLLVTYALWAVGGPAGLHHLYLGRDSHALLWMLTLGGGGLGWLWEFWKLPSFVAQANRAQGQRQSPRGVTPPLSPIRFAAQVIVGIYFGLVALISLSSMVNFYIVALPLAVGLGVLLVAAVGNQTSDFKNTLVAAFLTSPIFYGRPIAILPISVAASITAQKHRRYKALVVSEPFSVRLYRLGLAYLAFTGPLAYSALCNTAATLSYVAETLGSFLNWFSFFPLLGRLMEFVLLLPYRIWRLLMGDTGFNSSYFQEWEKLYEFVHSFQDEKCQLAYQVLGLSEGATNEEIHRSYRELVKVWHPDHNLDQTEEAQRHFLEIQAAYEVLSQPRKPRGSRR
;
A
#
# COMPACT_ATOMS: atom_id res chain seq x y z
N MET A 1 7.10 29.17 -22.63
CA MET A 1 7.70 28.28 -23.65
C MET A 1 6.89 27.00 -23.70
N ALA A 2 6.54 26.54 -24.91
CA ALA A 2 5.89 25.26 -25.11
C ALA A 2 6.79 24.12 -24.64
N LYS A 3 6.20 23.12 -23.99
CA LYS A 3 6.90 21.94 -23.49
C LYS A 3 7.10 20.95 -24.63
N GLY A 4 8.34 20.45 -24.74
CA GLY A 4 8.73 19.51 -25.77
C GLY A 4 8.43 18.06 -25.39
N LEU A 5 7.85 17.30 -26.32
CA LEU A 5 7.55 15.88 -26.11
C LEU A 5 8.84 15.06 -25.96
N LEU A 6 9.85 15.32 -26.78
CA LEU A 6 11.14 14.62 -26.74
C LEU A 6 11.88 14.84 -25.41
N VAL A 7 11.90 16.09 -24.91
CA VAL A 7 12.50 16.41 -23.60
C VAL A 7 11.77 15.68 -22.48
N THR A 8 10.44 15.56 -22.59
CA THR A 8 9.63 14.83 -21.60
C THR A 8 9.96 13.34 -21.58
N TYR A 9 10.12 12.70 -22.76
CA TYR A 9 10.55 11.30 -22.84
C TYR A 9 11.97 11.08 -22.32
N ALA A 10 12.90 11.98 -22.61
CA ALA A 10 14.27 11.89 -22.08
C ALA A 10 14.28 11.96 -20.54
N LEU A 11 13.51 12.89 -19.96
CA LEU A 11 13.38 13.00 -18.49
C LEU A 11 12.66 11.80 -17.88
N TRP A 12 11.70 11.20 -18.58
CA TRP A 12 11.05 9.97 -18.17
C TRP A 12 12.01 8.78 -18.17
N ALA A 13 12.89 8.67 -19.17
CA ALA A 13 13.86 7.57 -19.22
C ALA A 13 14.94 7.69 -18.13
N VAL A 14 15.42 8.91 -17.86
CA VAL A 14 16.50 9.16 -16.88
C VAL A 14 15.99 9.18 -15.43
N GLY A 15 14.78 9.69 -15.20
CA GLY A 15 14.26 9.90 -13.84
C GLY A 15 12.75 9.69 -13.73
N GLY A 16 12.21 8.75 -14.50
CA GLY A 16 10.80 8.34 -14.45
C GLY A 16 10.33 7.96 -13.05
N PRO A 17 11.04 7.08 -12.31
CA PRO A 17 10.69 6.73 -10.93
C PRO A 17 10.69 7.94 -9.98
N ALA A 18 11.59 8.91 -10.21
CA ALA A 18 11.68 10.14 -9.43
C ALA A 18 10.68 11.22 -9.89
N GLY A 19 9.94 11.00 -10.97
CA GLY A 19 8.94 11.96 -11.47
C GLY A 19 9.54 13.23 -12.11
N LEU A 20 10.77 13.18 -12.65
CA LEU A 20 11.42 14.35 -13.26
C LEU A 20 10.61 14.94 -14.43
N HIS A 21 9.97 14.09 -15.23
CA HIS A 21 9.09 14.52 -16.31
C HIS A 21 7.87 15.30 -15.80
N HIS A 22 7.34 14.98 -14.62
CA HIS A 22 6.24 15.73 -14.01
C HIS A 22 6.68 17.10 -13.50
N LEU A 23 7.89 17.23 -12.96
CA LEU A 23 8.47 18.52 -12.57
C LEU A 23 8.58 19.46 -13.78
N TYR A 24 9.08 18.94 -14.90
CA TYR A 24 9.19 19.69 -16.15
C TYR A 24 7.83 20.16 -16.67
N LEU A 25 6.80 19.31 -16.54
CA LEU A 25 5.43 19.60 -16.99
C LEU A 25 4.62 20.49 -16.04
N GLY A 26 5.16 20.91 -14.90
CA GLY A 26 4.41 21.74 -13.94
C GLY A 26 3.48 20.97 -13.01
N ARG A 27 3.65 19.64 -12.92
CA ARG A 27 2.74 18.74 -12.19
C ARG A 27 3.34 18.36 -10.82
N ASP A 28 3.54 19.36 -9.97
CA ASP A 28 4.29 19.22 -8.71
C ASP A 28 3.74 18.14 -7.77
N SER A 29 2.42 18.08 -7.57
CA SER A 29 1.79 17.04 -6.73
C SER A 29 2.00 15.62 -7.28
N HIS A 30 2.05 15.49 -8.62
CA HIS A 30 2.27 14.22 -9.30
C HIS A 30 3.74 13.79 -9.17
N ALA A 31 4.66 14.74 -9.34
CA ALA A 31 6.08 14.52 -9.09
C ALA A 31 6.34 14.10 -7.64
N LEU A 32 5.75 14.81 -6.66
CA LEU A 32 5.89 14.47 -5.24
C LEU A 32 5.36 13.07 -4.94
N LEU A 33 4.20 12.72 -5.47
CA LEU A 33 3.67 11.37 -5.31
C LEU A 33 4.63 10.31 -5.86
N TRP A 34 5.25 10.55 -7.01
CA TRP A 34 6.23 9.62 -7.60
C TRP A 34 7.50 9.52 -6.77
N MET A 35 8.05 10.64 -6.29
CA MET A 35 9.21 10.65 -5.40
C MET A 35 8.96 9.86 -4.11
N LEU A 36 7.77 10.00 -3.52
CA LEU A 36 7.43 9.37 -2.24
C LEU A 36 7.02 7.90 -2.39
N THR A 37 6.52 7.49 -3.56
CA THR A 37 6.07 6.11 -3.80
C THR A 37 7.00 5.32 -4.72
N LEU A 38 8.19 5.83 -5.00
CA LEU A 38 9.15 5.26 -5.94
C LEU A 38 8.52 4.96 -7.31
N GLY A 39 7.86 5.94 -7.91
CA GLY A 39 7.24 5.83 -9.22
C GLY A 39 5.88 5.12 -9.21
N GLY A 40 5.09 5.27 -8.13
CA GLY A 40 3.77 4.66 -8.01
C GLY A 40 3.82 3.17 -7.70
N GLY A 41 4.70 2.76 -6.78
CA GLY A 41 4.96 1.36 -6.44
C GLY A 41 5.94 0.67 -7.39
N GLY A 42 6.93 1.41 -7.93
CA GLY A 42 8.01 0.87 -8.77
C GLY A 42 7.67 0.69 -10.25
N LEU A 43 6.40 0.38 -10.59
CA LEU A 43 5.97 0.11 -11.97
C LEU A 43 5.03 1.17 -12.56
N GLY A 44 4.49 2.07 -11.73
CA GLY A 44 3.51 3.08 -12.17
C GLY A 44 4.02 4.02 -13.25
N TRP A 45 5.32 4.33 -13.26
CA TRP A 45 5.95 5.18 -14.28
C TRP A 45 6.02 4.52 -15.68
N LEU A 46 6.02 3.17 -15.77
CA LEU A 46 5.98 2.48 -17.07
C LEU A 46 4.64 2.71 -17.78
N TRP A 47 3.54 2.64 -17.03
CA TRP A 47 2.20 2.91 -17.55
C TRP A 47 2.04 4.35 -18.04
N GLU A 48 2.84 5.28 -17.52
CA GLU A 48 2.78 6.68 -17.94
C GLU A 48 3.35 6.93 -19.33
N PHE A 49 4.16 6.01 -19.87
CA PHE A 49 4.74 6.13 -21.20
C PHE A 49 3.68 6.49 -22.25
N TRP A 50 2.55 5.79 -22.23
CA TRP A 50 1.42 6.03 -23.14
C TRP A 50 0.65 7.33 -22.85
N LYS A 51 0.77 7.88 -21.64
CA LYS A 51 0.07 9.11 -21.23
C LYS A 51 0.91 10.38 -21.44
N LEU A 52 2.22 10.27 -21.67
CA LEU A 52 3.11 11.42 -21.86
C LEU A 52 2.64 12.42 -22.94
N PRO A 53 2.17 11.99 -24.14
CA PRO A 53 1.65 12.93 -25.14
C PRO A 53 0.47 13.75 -24.62
N SER A 54 -0.44 13.11 -23.88
CA SER A 54 -1.59 13.78 -23.28
C SER A 54 -1.18 14.80 -22.21
N PHE A 55 -0.14 14.50 -21.44
CA PHE A 55 0.36 15.42 -20.41
C PHE A 55 1.06 16.64 -20.99
N VAL A 56 1.84 16.47 -22.06
CA VAL A 56 2.45 17.58 -22.79
C VAL A 56 1.38 18.47 -23.42
N ALA A 57 0.36 17.87 -24.06
CA ALA A 57 -0.77 18.60 -24.61
C ALA A 57 -1.52 19.42 -23.54
N GLN A 58 -1.74 18.83 -22.36
CA GLN A 58 -2.37 19.53 -21.22
C GLN A 58 -1.49 20.67 -20.69
N ALA A 59 -0.18 20.46 -20.53
CA ALA A 59 0.74 21.49 -20.06
C ALA A 59 0.81 22.70 -21.02
N ASN A 60 0.76 22.44 -22.32
CA ASN A 60 0.73 23.48 -23.35
C ASN A 60 -0.63 24.20 -23.42
N ARG A 61 -1.75 23.48 -23.24
CA ARG A 61 -3.10 24.10 -23.18
C ARG A 61 -3.30 24.98 -21.94
N ALA A 62 -2.76 24.57 -20.79
CA ALA A 62 -2.85 25.33 -19.54
C ALA A 62 -2.12 26.69 -19.61
N GLN A 63 -1.12 26.83 -20.48
CA GLN A 63 -0.49 28.12 -20.77
C GLN A 63 -1.41 29.05 -21.61
N GLY A 64 -2.35 28.49 -22.36
CA GLY A 64 -3.23 29.25 -23.28
C GLY A 64 -4.62 29.58 -22.74
N GLN A 65 -5.18 28.77 -21.82
CA GLN A 65 -6.54 28.97 -21.30
C GLN A 65 -6.55 29.62 -19.90
N ARG A 66 -7.10 30.84 -19.82
CA ARG A 66 -7.21 31.66 -18.59
C ARG A 66 -8.46 31.40 -17.74
N GLN A 67 -9.28 30.39 -18.02
CA GLN A 67 -10.54 30.18 -17.28
C GLN A 67 -10.75 28.71 -16.90
N SER A 68 -10.67 28.42 -15.59
CA SER A 68 -11.26 27.21 -15.03
C SER A 68 -12.78 27.36 -15.03
N PRO A 69 -13.57 26.34 -15.44
CA PRO A 69 -15.02 26.39 -15.30
C PRO A 69 -15.39 26.49 -13.81
N ARG A 70 -15.76 27.71 -13.38
CA ARG A 70 -16.22 27.96 -12.01
C ARG A 70 -17.55 27.23 -11.81
N GLY A 71 -17.67 26.48 -10.72
CA GLY A 71 -18.93 25.82 -10.30
C GLY A 71 -19.16 24.40 -10.83
N VAL A 72 -18.33 23.89 -11.74
CA VAL A 72 -18.47 22.50 -12.22
C VAL A 72 -17.69 21.55 -11.31
N THR A 73 -18.34 20.52 -10.77
CA THR A 73 -17.67 19.47 -10.00
C THR A 73 -17.00 18.47 -10.96
N PRO A 74 -15.76 18.03 -10.69
CA PRO A 74 -15.11 17.01 -11.52
C PRO A 74 -15.85 15.67 -11.47
N PRO A 75 -15.71 14.81 -12.48
CA PRO A 75 -16.32 13.47 -12.46
C PRO A 75 -15.68 12.59 -11.38
N LEU A 76 -16.48 11.68 -10.82
CA LEU A 76 -15.98 10.63 -9.92
C LEU A 76 -15.10 9.66 -10.71
N SER A 77 -13.98 9.27 -10.11
CA SER A 77 -13.09 8.26 -10.69
C SER A 77 -12.82 7.18 -9.65
N PRO A 78 -13.27 5.93 -9.87
CA PRO A 78 -13.02 4.84 -8.93
C PRO A 78 -11.52 4.57 -8.76
N ILE A 79 -10.73 4.75 -9.83
CA ILE A 79 -9.26 4.63 -9.80
C ILE A 79 -8.65 5.67 -8.86
N ARG A 80 -9.12 6.92 -8.88
CA ARG A 80 -8.63 7.96 -7.98
C ARG A 80 -8.99 7.67 -6.53
N PHE A 81 -10.21 7.19 -6.29
CA PHE A 81 -10.64 6.79 -4.95
C PHE A 81 -9.78 5.64 -4.41
N ALA A 82 -9.57 4.59 -5.21
CA ALA A 82 -8.69 3.48 -4.83
C ALA A 82 -7.26 3.96 -4.56
N ALA A 83 -6.71 4.83 -5.41
CA ALA A 83 -5.38 5.41 -5.21
C ALA A 83 -5.29 6.25 -3.93
N GLN A 84 -6.33 7.03 -3.59
CA GLN A 84 -6.40 7.79 -2.34
C GLN A 84 -6.33 6.88 -1.12
N VAL A 85 -7.11 5.80 -1.13
CA VAL A 85 -7.12 4.82 -0.03
C VAL A 85 -5.75 4.15 0.09
N ILE A 86 -5.19 3.64 -1.02
CA ILE A 86 -3.90 2.95 -1.02
C ILE A 86 -2.77 3.88 -0.53
N VAL A 87 -2.68 5.10 -1.05
CA VAL A 87 -1.62 6.05 -0.66
C VAL A 87 -1.83 6.57 0.76
N GLY A 88 -3.08 6.76 1.20
CA GLY A 88 -3.38 7.09 2.59
C GLY A 88 -2.92 5.99 3.55
N ILE A 89 -3.16 4.72 3.22
CA ILE A 89 -2.65 3.57 3.99
C ILE A 89 -1.12 3.58 4.00
N TYR A 90 -0.48 3.76 2.84
CA TYR A 90 0.97 3.85 2.73
C TYR A 90 1.56 4.93 3.65
N PHE A 91 1.01 6.14 3.64
CA PHE A 91 1.46 7.23 4.52
C PHE A 91 1.25 6.91 6.00
N GLY A 92 0.12 6.27 6.33
CA GLY A 92 -0.16 5.80 7.69
C GLY A 92 0.86 4.77 8.17
N LEU A 93 1.21 3.79 7.33
CA LEU A 93 2.23 2.78 7.64
C LEU A 93 3.62 3.42 7.79
N VAL A 94 4.01 4.32 6.89
CA VAL A 94 5.29 5.03 7.02
C VAL A 94 5.35 5.84 8.30
N ALA A 95 4.27 6.55 8.66
CA ALA A 95 4.19 7.28 9.92
C ALA A 95 4.23 6.34 11.13
N LEU A 96 3.61 5.17 11.05
CA LEU A 96 3.63 4.16 12.10
C LEU A 96 5.05 3.58 12.32
N ILE A 97 5.82 3.43 11.25
CA ILE A 97 7.22 2.96 11.31
C ILE A 97 8.15 4.07 11.85
N SER A 98 7.89 5.32 11.51
CA SER A 98 8.81 6.43 11.77
C SER A 98 8.51 7.24 13.03
N LEU A 99 7.24 7.34 13.42
CA LEU A 99 6.75 8.27 14.44
C LEU A 99 5.98 7.57 15.57
N SER A 100 5.86 6.24 15.58
CA SER A 100 5.15 5.50 16.64
C SER A 100 5.67 5.76 18.05
N SER A 101 6.95 6.14 18.19
CA SER A 101 7.55 6.52 19.47
C SER A 101 7.06 7.86 20.01
N MET A 102 6.30 8.65 19.25
CA MET A 102 5.79 9.95 19.72
C MET A 102 4.57 9.82 20.63
N VAL A 103 4.55 10.63 21.68
CA VAL A 103 3.37 10.79 22.55
C VAL A 103 2.19 11.29 21.70
N ASN A 104 1.01 10.70 21.88
CA ASN A 104 -0.20 11.01 21.11
C ASN A 104 -0.11 10.74 19.60
N PHE A 105 0.79 9.86 19.16
CA PHE A 105 0.93 9.46 17.75
C PHE A 105 -0.42 9.10 17.10
N TYR A 106 -1.23 8.25 17.73
CA TYR A 106 -2.52 7.80 17.21
C TYR A 106 -3.60 8.88 17.14
N ILE A 107 -3.44 10.00 17.87
CA ILE A 107 -4.42 11.10 17.87
C ILE A 107 -4.03 12.18 16.85
N VAL A 108 -2.73 12.42 16.66
CA VAL A 108 -2.25 13.56 15.88
C VAL A 108 -1.47 13.13 14.64
N ALA A 109 -0.37 12.42 14.82
CA ALA A 109 0.56 12.12 13.73
C ALA A 109 -0.04 11.14 12.72
N LEU A 110 -0.75 10.11 13.19
CA LEU A 110 -1.38 9.10 12.35
C LEU A 110 -2.46 9.68 11.41
N PRO A 111 -3.52 10.37 11.90
CA PRO A 111 -4.54 10.91 11.02
C PRO A 111 -4.02 12.05 10.14
N LEU A 112 -3.02 12.80 10.60
CA LEU A 112 -2.35 13.81 9.78
C LEU A 112 -1.62 13.16 8.60
N ALA A 113 -0.82 12.11 8.84
CA ALA A 113 -0.08 11.42 7.78
C ALA A 113 -1.03 10.79 6.75
N VAL A 114 -2.03 10.04 7.22
CA VAL A 114 -3.04 9.41 6.35
C VAL A 114 -3.80 10.47 5.54
N GLY A 115 -4.25 11.55 6.19
CA GLY A 115 -4.95 12.66 5.55
C GLY A 115 -4.10 13.36 4.49
N LEU A 116 -2.82 13.60 4.77
CA LEU A 116 -1.88 14.20 3.81
C LEU A 116 -1.65 13.28 2.60
N GLY A 117 -1.56 11.95 2.79
CA GLY A 117 -1.46 10.99 1.69
C GLY A 117 -2.70 11.03 0.77
N VAL A 118 -3.90 11.04 1.36
CA VAL A 118 -5.17 11.17 0.61
C VAL A 118 -5.23 12.51 -0.14
N LEU A 119 -4.84 13.60 0.50
CA LEU A 119 -4.82 14.94 -0.09
C LEU A 119 -3.80 15.06 -1.22
N LEU A 120 -2.64 14.40 -1.10
CA LEU A 120 -1.63 14.37 -2.15
C LEU A 120 -2.20 13.76 -3.44
N VAL A 121 -2.88 12.62 -3.33
CA VAL A 121 -3.56 11.98 -4.47
C VAL A 121 -4.73 12.82 -4.97
N ALA A 122 -5.50 13.44 -4.07
CA ALA A 122 -6.58 14.35 -4.45
C ALA A 122 -6.07 15.52 -5.30
N ALA A 123 -4.88 16.01 -4.98
CA ALA A 123 -4.19 17.09 -5.70
C ALA A 123 -3.51 16.62 -7.00
N VAL A 124 -3.62 15.36 -7.43
CA VAL A 124 -3.01 14.90 -8.68
C VAL A 124 -3.77 15.40 -9.91
N GLY A 125 -3.04 16.07 -10.81
CA GLY A 125 -3.57 16.65 -12.04
C GLY A 125 -4.24 18.01 -11.81
N ASN A 126 -5.40 18.21 -12.44
CA ASN A 126 -6.17 19.46 -12.42
C ASN A 126 -7.26 19.52 -11.32
N GLN A 127 -7.35 18.50 -10.48
CA GLN A 127 -8.32 18.43 -9.39
C GLN A 127 -7.61 18.58 -8.04
N THR A 128 -8.38 18.94 -7.03
CA THR A 128 -8.01 18.98 -5.62
C THR A 128 -9.26 18.67 -4.78
N SER A 129 -9.09 18.39 -3.49
CA SER A 129 -10.21 18.37 -2.55
C SER A 129 -10.11 19.52 -1.56
N ASP A 130 -11.19 19.73 -0.80
CA ASP A 130 -11.18 20.64 0.33
C ASP A 130 -10.27 20.10 1.45
N PHE A 131 -9.19 20.82 1.71
CA PHE A 131 -8.16 20.46 2.68
C PHE A 131 -8.75 20.30 4.08
N LYS A 132 -9.57 21.27 4.53
CA LYS A 132 -10.09 21.31 5.89
C LYS A 132 -11.01 20.14 6.16
N ASN A 133 -11.97 19.88 5.27
CA ASN A 133 -12.97 18.82 5.49
C ASN A 133 -12.34 17.43 5.43
N THR A 134 -11.39 17.22 4.51
CA THR A 134 -10.68 15.93 4.39
C THR A 134 -9.87 15.62 5.65
N LEU A 135 -9.18 16.63 6.20
CA LEU A 135 -8.37 16.45 7.39
C LEU A 135 -9.26 16.28 8.64
N VAL A 136 -10.34 17.04 8.76
CA VAL A 136 -11.32 16.88 9.85
C VAL A 136 -11.89 15.46 9.86
N ALA A 137 -12.23 14.89 8.69
CA ALA A 137 -12.67 13.50 8.62
C ALA A 137 -11.61 12.52 9.14
N ALA A 138 -10.34 12.68 8.74
CA ALA A 138 -9.26 11.82 9.24
C ALA A 138 -9.10 11.90 10.77
N PHE A 139 -9.13 13.12 11.32
CA PHE A 139 -9.02 13.36 12.76
C PHE A 139 -10.23 12.89 13.56
N LEU A 140 -11.45 12.96 13.01
CA LEU A 140 -12.65 12.46 13.68
C LEU A 140 -12.69 10.93 13.72
N THR A 141 -12.14 10.26 12.71
CA THR A 141 -12.11 8.79 12.66
C THR A 141 -11.02 8.20 13.56
N SER A 142 -9.92 8.92 13.81
CA SER A 142 -8.77 8.41 14.56
C SER A 142 -9.08 7.93 16.00
N PRO A 143 -9.80 8.71 16.84
CA PRO A 143 -10.06 8.33 18.23
C PRO A 143 -10.90 7.06 18.39
N ILE A 144 -11.75 6.74 17.39
CA ILE A 144 -12.62 5.56 17.41
C ILE A 144 -11.79 4.26 17.45
N PHE A 145 -10.61 4.27 16.84
CA PHE A 145 -9.74 3.10 16.70
C PHE A 145 -8.41 3.29 17.45
N TYR A 146 -8.41 4.11 18.51
CA TYR A 146 -7.20 4.46 19.26
C TYR A 146 -6.39 3.23 19.69
N GLY A 147 -5.06 3.30 19.51
CA GLY A 147 -4.12 2.26 19.92
C GLY A 147 -4.13 0.99 19.06
N ARG A 148 -4.93 0.92 17.99
CA ARG A 148 -4.96 -0.23 17.08
C ARG A 148 -4.29 0.12 15.75
N PRO A 149 -3.38 -0.71 15.21
CA PRO A 149 -2.83 -0.53 13.85
C PRO A 149 -3.91 -0.50 12.76
N ILE A 150 -5.04 -1.17 13.03
CA ILE A 150 -6.23 -1.21 12.17
C ILE A 150 -6.79 0.19 11.88
N ALA A 151 -6.52 1.19 12.73
CA ALA A 151 -7.02 2.56 12.57
C ALA A 151 -6.66 3.20 11.21
N ILE A 152 -5.55 2.79 10.58
CA ILE A 152 -5.09 3.36 9.30
C ILE A 152 -6.16 3.24 8.19
N LEU A 153 -6.79 2.07 8.07
CA LEU A 153 -7.75 1.80 7.00
C LEU A 153 -9.04 2.63 7.12
N PRO A 154 -9.79 2.64 8.23
CA PRO A 154 -11.00 3.45 8.36
C PRO A 154 -10.70 4.94 8.27
N ILE A 155 -9.57 5.43 8.80
CA ILE A 155 -9.14 6.83 8.64
C ILE A 155 -8.94 7.14 7.15
N SER A 156 -8.24 6.26 6.42
CA SER A 156 -7.97 6.45 4.99
C SER A 156 -9.24 6.43 4.15
N VAL A 157 -10.15 5.50 4.43
CA VAL A 157 -11.45 5.40 3.75
C VAL A 157 -12.31 6.62 4.04
N ALA A 158 -12.46 7.03 5.31
CA ALA A 158 -13.26 8.21 5.69
C ALA A 158 -12.71 9.50 5.07
N ALA A 159 -11.39 9.69 5.09
CA ALA A 159 -10.73 10.80 4.42
C ALA A 159 -10.95 10.76 2.89
N SER A 160 -10.84 9.58 2.27
CA SER A 160 -11.03 9.43 0.82
C SER A 160 -12.47 9.70 0.38
N ILE A 161 -13.47 9.21 1.12
CA ILE A 161 -14.89 9.51 0.89
C ILE A 161 -15.13 11.02 0.97
N THR A 162 -14.57 11.67 1.99
CA THR A 162 -14.73 13.10 2.21
C THR A 162 -14.02 13.93 1.13
N ALA A 163 -12.84 13.49 0.68
CA ALA A 163 -12.11 14.10 -0.42
C ALA A 163 -12.87 13.99 -1.75
N GLN A 164 -13.49 12.83 -2.02
CA GLN A 164 -14.35 12.66 -3.20
C GLN A 164 -15.63 13.50 -3.12
N LYS A 165 -16.24 13.63 -1.93
CA LYS A 165 -17.44 14.48 -1.73
C LYS A 165 -17.14 15.96 -1.97
N HIS A 166 -15.96 16.44 -1.56
CA HIS A 166 -15.56 17.85 -1.64
C HIS A 166 -14.51 18.12 -2.73
N ARG A 167 -14.58 17.39 -3.85
CA ARG A 167 -13.69 17.54 -5.00
C ARG A 167 -13.95 18.84 -5.77
N ARG A 168 -12.88 19.53 -6.17
CA ARG A 168 -12.90 20.82 -6.89
C ARG A 168 -11.80 20.86 -7.94
N TYR A 169 -11.95 21.67 -8.98
CA TYR A 169 -10.83 21.96 -9.87
C TYR A 169 -9.82 22.88 -9.17
N LYS A 170 -8.53 22.70 -9.48
CA LYS A 170 -7.50 23.61 -8.97
C LYS A 170 -7.74 25.03 -9.50
N ALA A 171 -7.52 26.01 -8.63
CA ALA A 171 -7.45 27.39 -9.07
C ALA A 171 -6.28 27.56 -10.05
N LEU A 172 -6.42 28.46 -11.02
CA LEU A 172 -5.33 28.82 -11.91
C LEU A 172 -4.20 29.44 -11.08
N VAL A 173 -3.10 28.71 -10.98
CA VAL A 173 -1.91 29.15 -10.25
C VAL A 173 -1.13 30.10 -11.16
N VAL A 174 -0.84 31.29 -10.66
CA VAL A 174 0.07 32.24 -11.32
C VAL A 174 1.43 31.58 -11.46
N SER A 175 2.11 31.76 -12.60
CA SER A 175 3.39 31.11 -12.87
C SER A 175 4.42 31.42 -11.78
N GLU A 176 4.67 30.46 -10.89
CA GLU A 176 5.69 30.56 -9.86
C GLU A 176 7.09 30.28 -10.44
N PRO A 177 8.14 30.91 -9.89
CA PRO A 177 9.51 30.60 -10.29
C PRO A 177 9.86 29.14 -9.95
N PHE A 178 10.69 28.53 -10.80
CA PHE A 178 11.07 27.12 -10.66
C PHE A 178 11.75 26.81 -9.32
N SER A 179 12.57 27.73 -8.80
CA SER A 179 13.25 27.59 -7.51
C SER A 179 12.29 27.44 -6.33
N VAL A 180 11.20 28.22 -6.30
CA VAL A 180 10.20 28.14 -5.23
C VAL A 180 9.46 26.81 -5.28
N ARG A 181 9.10 26.35 -6.48
CA ARG A 181 8.47 25.04 -6.67
C ARG A 181 9.39 23.92 -6.17
N LEU A 182 10.66 23.95 -6.55
CA LEU A 182 11.66 22.97 -6.14
C LEU A 182 11.89 23.01 -4.62
N TYR A 183 11.97 24.19 -4.03
CA TYR A 183 12.11 24.37 -2.58
C TYR A 183 10.95 23.75 -1.80
N ARG A 184 9.69 24.01 -2.20
CA ARG A 184 8.52 23.39 -1.56
C ARG A 184 8.53 21.88 -1.68
N LEU A 185 8.91 21.36 -2.85
CA LEU A 185 8.98 19.92 -3.09
C LEU A 185 10.09 19.27 -2.27
N GLY A 186 11.25 19.92 -2.17
CA GLY A 186 12.35 19.50 -1.31
C GLY A 186 11.94 19.48 0.16
N LEU A 187 11.24 20.52 0.62
CA LEU A 187 10.73 20.58 2.00
C LEU A 187 9.70 19.48 2.28
N ALA A 188 8.77 19.24 1.36
CA ALA A 188 7.76 18.18 1.49
C ALA A 188 8.40 16.78 1.47
N TYR A 189 9.40 16.58 0.60
CA TYR A 189 10.17 15.35 0.54
C TYR A 189 10.91 15.11 1.86
N LEU A 190 11.65 16.11 2.34
CA LEU A 190 12.40 16.03 3.59
C LEU A 190 11.49 15.81 4.81
N ALA A 191 10.32 16.45 4.84
CA ALA A 191 9.34 16.25 5.91
C ALA A 191 8.80 14.80 5.96
N PHE A 192 8.72 14.12 4.80
CA PHE A 192 8.30 12.74 4.73
C PHE A 192 9.45 11.75 5.01
N THR A 193 10.61 11.95 4.38
CA THR A 193 11.74 11.01 4.47
C THR A 193 12.60 11.21 5.70
N GLY A 194 12.61 12.41 6.31
CA GLY A 194 13.41 12.72 7.48
C GLY A 194 13.10 11.83 8.69
N PRO A 195 11.82 11.73 9.13
CA PRO A 195 11.44 10.82 10.20
C PRO A 195 11.74 9.36 9.89
N LEU A 196 11.56 8.95 8.63
CA LEU A 196 11.85 7.59 8.19
C LEU A 196 13.36 7.29 8.25
N ALA A 197 14.19 8.20 7.76
CA ALA A 197 15.65 8.08 7.81
C ALA A 197 16.16 8.08 9.25
N TYR A 198 15.63 8.95 10.11
CA TYR A 198 15.95 8.97 11.53
C TYR A 198 15.60 7.64 12.21
N SER A 199 14.39 7.13 11.99
CA SER A 199 13.95 5.85 12.54
C SER A 199 14.78 4.67 12.03
N ALA A 200 15.14 4.68 10.74
CA ALA A 200 15.99 3.66 10.13
C ALA A 200 17.44 3.67 10.66
N LEU A 201 17.99 4.85 10.98
CA LEU A 201 19.36 4.99 11.47
C LEU A 201 19.47 4.79 12.99
N CYS A 202 18.44 5.14 13.76
CA CYS A 202 18.51 5.15 15.22
C CYS A 202 17.84 3.95 15.89
N ASN A 203 17.00 3.16 15.20
CA ASN A 203 16.17 2.14 15.86
C ASN A 203 16.08 0.78 15.13
N THR A 204 17.04 0.46 14.26
CA THR A 204 17.05 -0.68 13.31
C THR A 204 16.32 -1.95 13.77
N ALA A 205 16.62 -2.48 14.95
CA ALA A 205 16.03 -3.73 15.44
C ALA A 205 14.54 -3.59 15.85
N ALA A 206 14.17 -2.49 16.51
CA ALA A 206 12.79 -2.25 16.95
C ALA A 206 11.90 -1.77 15.78
N THR A 207 12.46 -1.02 14.83
CA THR A 207 11.73 -0.66 13.61
C THR A 207 11.41 -1.90 12.80
N LEU A 208 12.32 -2.86 12.71
CA LEU A 208 12.10 -4.08 11.94
C LEU A 208 11.05 -4.99 12.56
N SER A 209 11.06 -5.19 13.89
CA SER A 209 10.02 -5.96 14.58
C SER A 209 8.64 -5.29 14.46
N TYR A 210 8.59 -3.97 14.58
CA TYR A 210 7.34 -3.21 14.44
C TYR A 210 6.83 -3.23 12.99
N VAL A 211 7.72 -3.11 12.00
CA VAL A 211 7.38 -3.30 10.58
C VAL A 211 6.82 -4.70 10.36
N ALA A 212 7.45 -5.73 10.93
CA ALA A 212 7.01 -7.11 10.79
C ALA A 212 5.60 -7.31 11.40
N GLU A 213 5.36 -6.85 12.62
CA GLU A 213 4.07 -6.95 13.31
C GLU A 213 2.95 -6.18 12.59
N THR A 214 3.26 -4.99 12.10
CA THR A 214 2.29 -4.13 11.38
C THR A 214 1.99 -4.69 10.00
N LEU A 215 2.98 -5.24 9.31
CA LEU A 215 2.79 -5.95 8.04
C LEU A 215 2.00 -7.25 8.24
N GLY A 216 2.30 -8.01 9.29
CA GLY A 216 1.56 -9.21 9.68
C GLY A 216 0.10 -8.91 9.98
N SER A 217 -0.17 -7.88 10.79
CA SER A 217 -1.52 -7.41 11.10
C SER A 217 -2.26 -6.92 9.85
N PHE A 218 -1.57 -6.20 8.96
CA PHE A 218 -2.13 -5.72 7.70
C PHE A 218 -2.43 -6.86 6.70
N LEU A 219 -1.56 -7.87 6.60
CA LEU A 219 -1.79 -9.04 5.76
C LEU A 219 -2.89 -9.95 6.33
N ASN A 220 -3.01 -10.04 7.66
CA ASN A 220 -4.08 -10.78 8.32
C ASN A 220 -5.47 -10.20 8.00
N TRP A 221 -5.54 -8.89 7.71
CA TRP A 221 -6.75 -8.25 7.22
C TRP A 221 -7.25 -8.81 5.88
N PHE A 222 -6.35 -9.26 5.01
CA PHE A 222 -6.70 -9.90 3.74
C PHE A 222 -7.00 -11.40 3.87
N SER A 223 -7.14 -11.92 5.09
CA SER A 223 -7.61 -13.31 5.32
C SER A 223 -8.96 -13.59 4.66
N PHE A 224 -9.84 -12.59 4.56
CA PHE A 224 -11.13 -12.66 3.85
C PHE A 224 -11.00 -12.74 2.32
N PHE A 225 -9.87 -12.29 1.75
CA PHE A 225 -9.59 -12.29 0.31
C PHE A 225 -8.23 -12.93 0.03
N PRO A 226 -8.14 -14.27 0.03
CA PRO A 226 -6.87 -15.02 -0.01
C PRO A 226 -6.03 -14.76 -1.27
N LEU A 227 -6.66 -14.30 -2.36
CA LEU A 227 -5.98 -13.89 -3.59
C LEU A 227 -5.27 -12.54 -3.46
N LEU A 228 -5.88 -11.58 -2.74
CA LEU A 228 -5.35 -10.24 -2.55
C LEU A 228 -4.21 -10.23 -1.52
N GLY A 229 -4.33 -11.03 -0.45
CA GLY A 229 -3.25 -11.24 0.52
C GLY A 229 -1.98 -11.81 -0.12
N ARG A 230 -2.12 -12.86 -0.96
CA ARG A 230 -1.00 -13.45 -1.72
C ARG A 230 -0.33 -12.47 -2.67
N LEU A 231 -1.12 -11.64 -3.36
CA LEU A 231 -0.59 -10.63 -4.27
C LEU A 231 0.17 -9.53 -3.51
N MET A 232 -0.35 -9.10 -2.36
CA MET A 232 0.33 -8.13 -1.50
C MET A 232 1.63 -8.70 -0.93
N GLU A 233 1.63 -9.93 -0.44
CA GLU A 233 2.84 -10.64 0.02
C GLU A 233 3.91 -10.72 -1.09
N PHE A 234 3.50 -11.09 -2.30
CA PHE A 234 4.40 -11.16 -3.45
C PHE A 234 5.04 -9.79 -3.76
N VAL A 235 4.25 -8.72 -3.72
CA VAL A 235 4.74 -7.35 -3.95
C VAL A 235 5.66 -6.88 -2.84
N LEU A 236 5.34 -7.19 -1.58
CA LEU A 236 6.12 -6.79 -0.40
C LEU A 236 7.47 -7.50 -0.33
N LEU A 237 7.51 -8.79 -0.70
CA LEU A 237 8.73 -9.60 -0.71
C LEU A 237 9.48 -9.54 -2.05
N LEU A 238 8.94 -8.84 -3.05
CA LEU A 238 9.55 -8.66 -4.37
C LEU A 238 10.99 -8.13 -4.29
N PRO A 239 11.30 -7.11 -3.46
CA PRO A 239 12.67 -6.61 -3.32
C PRO A 239 13.64 -7.68 -2.81
N TYR A 240 13.22 -8.48 -1.83
CA TYR A 240 14.02 -9.60 -1.29
C TYR A 240 14.24 -10.70 -2.34
N ARG A 241 13.21 -11.06 -3.11
CA ARG A 241 13.29 -12.07 -4.18
C ARG A 241 14.22 -11.63 -5.31
N ILE A 242 14.09 -10.38 -5.75
CA ILE A 242 14.96 -9.78 -6.77
C ILE A 242 16.40 -9.75 -6.28
N TRP A 243 16.62 -9.39 -5.01
CA TRP A 243 17.94 -9.38 -4.39
C TRP A 243 18.56 -10.78 -4.30
N ARG A 244 17.80 -11.78 -3.86
CA ARG A 244 18.25 -13.18 -3.80
C ARG A 244 18.64 -13.72 -5.19
N LEU A 245 17.88 -13.35 -6.22
CA LEU A 245 18.18 -13.68 -7.61
C LEU A 245 19.44 -12.98 -8.13
N LEU A 246 19.71 -11.75 -7.68
CA LEU A 246 20.87 -10.96 -8.13
C LEU A 246 22.18 -11.34 -7.41
N MET A 247 22.13 -11.75 -6.14
CA MET A 247 23.35 -11.96 -5.32
C MET A 247 23.74 -13.44 -5.12
N GLY A 248 22.86 -14.41 -5.41
CA GLY A 248 23.15 -15.83 -5.17
C GLY A 248 23.37 -16.19 -3.68
N ASP A 249 23.58 -17.48 -3.39
CA ASP A 249 23.71 -18.03 -2.01
C ASP A 249 25.03 -17.64 -1.31
N THR A 250 25.95 -16.95 -1.98
CA THR A 250 27.25 -16.54 -1.39
C THR A 250 27.16 -15.11 -0.85
N GLY A 251 26.50 -14.96 0.29
CA GLY A 251 26.40 -13.69 1.01
C GLY A 251 27.68 -13.36 1.79
N PHE A 252 28.26 -12.18 1.53
CA PHE A 252 29.24 -11.55 2.42
C PHE A 252 28.63 -11.37 3.83
N ASN A 253 29.36 -11.80 4.86
CA ASN A 253 29.03 -11.65 6.28
C ASN A 253 28.78 -10.18 6.67
N SER A 254 27.53 -9.71 6.60
CA SER A 254 27.14 -8.42 7.15
C SER A 254 26.03 -8.60 8.18
N SER A 255 26.32 -8.15 9.41
CA SER A 255 25.45 -8.11 10.60
C SER A 255 24.05 -7.54 10.35
N TYR A 256 23.84 -6.81 9.24
CA TYR A 256 22.54 -6.31 8.78
C TYR A 256 21.54 -7.41 8.36
N PHE A 257 22.01 -8.60 7.96
CA PHE A 257 21.14 -9.64 7.39
C PHE A 257 20.47 -10.54 8.42
N GLN A 258 21.03 -10.65 9.63
CA GLN A 258 20.46 -11.48 10.70
C GLN A 258 19.09 -10.97 11.17
N GLU A 259 18.76 -9.70 10.90
CA GLU A 259 17.49 -9.08 11.26
C GLU A 259 16.44 -9.24 10.14
N TRP A 260 16.84 -9.14 8.87
CA TRP A 260 15.96 -9.46 7.73
C TRP A 260 15.59 -10.94 7.68
N GLU A 261 16.50 -11.82 8.11
CA GLU A 261 16.21 -13.24 8.28
C GLU A 261 15.19 -13.48 9.40
N LYS A 262 15.20 -12.68 10.48
CA LYS A 262 14.15 -12.71 11.52
C LYS A 262 12.80 -12.21 11.01
N LEU A 263 12.77 -11.13 10.20
CA LEU A 263 11.53 -10.66 9.59
C LEU A 263 10.97 -11.68 8.59
N TYR A 264 11.86 -12.34 7.82
CA TYR A 264 11.50 -13.46 6.97
C TYR A 264 10.96 -14.63 7.80
N GLU A 265 11.66 -15.09 8.83
CA GLU A 265 11.20 -16.17 9.72
C GLU A 265 9.88 -15.84 10.41
N PHE A 266 9.65 -14.59 10.82
CA PHE A 266 8.41 -14.13 11.43
C PHE A 266 7.24 -14.02 10.43
N VAL A 267 7.47 -13.51 9.23
CA VAL A 267 6.46 -13.55 8.16
C VAL A 267 6.14 -15.01 7.80
N HIS A 268 7.14 -15.87 7.82
CA HIS A 268 6.99 -17.31 7.59
C HIS A 268 6.32 -18.02 8.77
N SER A 269 6.47 -17.53 10.01
CA SER A 269 5.85 -18.11 11.21
C SER A 269 4.33 -17.89 11.22
N PHE A 270 3.83 -16.78 10.69
CA PHE A 270 2.40 -16.62 10.42
C PHE A 270 1.87 -17.61 9.39
N GLN A 271 2.72 -18.02 8.44
CA GLN A 271 2.38 -19.03 7.45
C GLN A 271 2.32 -20.41 8.12
N ASP A 272 3.21 -20.69 9.06
CA ASP A 272 3.18 -21.92 9.86
C ASP A 272 1.95 -21.96 10.79
N GLU A 273 1.61 -20.84 11.43
CA GLU A 273 0.42 -20.74 12.29
C GLU A 273 -0.88 -20.93 11.48
N LYS A 274 -0.95 -20.35 10.27
CA LYS A 274 -2.04 -20.62 9.32
C LYS A 274 -2.09 -22.08 8.86
N CYS A 275 -0.94 -22.71 8.62
CA CYS A 275 -0.89 -24.14 8.30
C CYS A 275 -1.37 -24.99 9.48
N GLN A 276 -0.98 -24.65 10.71
CA GLN A 276 -1.42 -25.33 11.92
C GLN A 276 -2.94 -25.22 12.13
N LEU A 277 -3.49 -24.02 11.97
CA LEU A 277 -4.94 -23.82 12.01
C LEU A 277 -5.65 -24.60 10.89
N ALA A 278 -5.08 -24.65 9.68
CA ALA A 278 -5.65 -25.44 8.59
C ALA A 278 -5.64 -26.95 8.89
N TYR A 279 -4.57 -27.47 9.52
CA TYR A 279 -4.51 -28.85 9.99
C TYR A 279 -5.56 -29.10 11.09
N GLN A 280 -5.74 -28.18 12.03
CA GLN A 280 -6.77 -28.29 13.07
C GLN A 280 -8.20 -28.28 12.49
N VAL A 281 -8.49 -27.40 11.53
CA VAL A 281 -9.80 -27.33 10.84
C VAL A 281 -10.11 -28.62 10.07
N LEU A 282 -9.10 -29.24 9.45
CA LEU A 282 -9.25 -30.54 8.80
C LEU A 282 -9.11 -31.73 9.77
N GLY A 283 -8.85 -31.50 11.07
CA GLY A 283 -8.66 -32.57 12.06
C GLY A 283 -7.44 -33.46 11.79
N LEU A 284 -6.40 -32.93 11.16
CA LEU A 284 -5.19 -33.65 10.75
C LEU A 284 -3.98 -33.25 11.61
N SER A 285 -3.00 -34.15 11.71
CA SER A 285 -1.71 -33.85 12.33
C SER A 285 -0.77 -33.13 11.38
N GLU A 286 0.18 -32.37 11.94
CA GLU A 286 1.24 -31.73 11.16
C GLU A 286 2.04 -32.79 10.37
N GLY A 287 2.15 -32.58 9.05
CA GLY A 287 2.82 -33.52 8.16
C GLY A 287 1.93 -34.58 7.54
N ALA A 288 0.59 -34.47 7.68
CA ALA A 288 -0.34 -35.32 6.95
C ALA A 288 -0.07 -35.29 5.43
N THR A 289 -0.18 -36.46 4.81
CA THR A 289 0.05 -36.64 3.37
C THR A 289 -1.04 -35.93 2.56
N ASN A 290 -0.74 -35.56 1.32
CA ASN A 290 -1.75 -34.97 0.42
C ASN A 290 -2.98 -35.86 0.30
N GLU A 291 -2.81 -37.19 0.30
CA GLU A 291 -3.89 -38.15 0.23
C GLU A 291 -4.83 -38.08 1.45
N GLU A 292 -4.28 -37.88 2.66
CA GLU A 292 -5.03 -37.69 3.90
C GLU A 292 -5.74 -36.32 3.92
N ILE A 293 -5.08 -35.27 3.44
CA ILE A 293 -5.67 -33.93 3.29
C ILE A 293 -6.87 -33.98 2.34
N HIS A 294 -6.73 -34.63 1.17
CA HIS A 294 -7.82 -34.81 0.21
C HIS A 294 -8.94 -35.71 0.74
N ARG A 295 -8.64 -36.67 1.63
CA ARG A 295 -9.63 -37.55 2.23
C ARG A 295 -10.47 -36.79 3.26
N SER A 296 -9.83 -36.15 4.24
CA SER A 296 -10.50 -35.37 5.28
C SER A 296 -11.36 -34.24 4.69
N TYR A 297 -10.84 -33.51 3.69
CA TYR A 297 -11.60 -32.49 2.98
C TYR A 297 -12.92 -33.04 2.40
N ARG A 298 -12.87 -34.19 1.71
CA ARG A 298 -14.05 -34.81 1.10
C ARG A 298 -15.06 -35.29 2.14
N GLU A 299 -14.61 -35.72 3.31
CA GLU A 299 -15.48 -36.16 4.40
C GLU A 299 -16.17 -34.95 5.05
N LEU A 300 -15.41 -33.91 5.38
CA LEU A 300 -15.92 -32.69 6.02
C LEU A 300 -16.86 -31.90 5.10
N VAL A 301 -16.57 -31.84 3.80
CA VAL A 301 -17.46 -31.20 2.81
C VAL A 301 -18.81 -31.91 2.71
N LYS A 302 -18.85 -33.25 2.81
CA LYS A 302 -20.11 -34.00 2.81
C LYS A 302 -20.93 -33.78 4.07
N VAL A 303 -20.27 -33.66 5.21
CA VAL A 303 -20.92 -33.42 6.51
C VAL A 303 -21.49 -32.01 6.58
N TRP A 304 -20.74 -31.01 6.14
CA TRP A 304 -21.11 -29.59 6.26
C TRP A 304 -21.67 -28.99 4.97
N HIS A 305 -22.11 -29.80 4.01
CA HIS A 305 -22.69 -29.28 2.78
C HIS A 305 -24.01 -28.54 3.10
N PRO A 306 -24.23 -27.32 2.59
CA PRO A 306 -25.43 -26.55 2.87
C PRO A 306 -26.72 -27.27 2.44
N ASP A 307 -26.68 -28.05 1.35
CA ASP A 307 -27.84 -28.84 0.89
C ASP A 307 -28.26 -29.95 1.86
N HIS A 308 -27.34 -30.42 2.73
CA HIS A 308 -27.61 -31.49 3.68
C HIS A 308 -28.04 -30.95 5.07
N ASN A 309 -27.79 -29.67 5.34
CA ASN A 309 -28.00 -29.03 6.64
C ASN A 309 -28.94 -27.81 6.50
N LEU A 310 -30.14 -28.06 5.98
CA LEU A 310 -31.16 -27.03 5.70
C LEU A 310 -31.63 -26.31 6.98
N ASP A 311 -31.55 -26.98 8.13
CA ASP A 311 -32.01 -26.50 9.43
C ASP A 311 -30.97 -25.59 10.13
N GLN A 312 -29.70 -25.69 9.72
CA GLN A 312 -28.55 -25.00 10.31
C GLN A 312 -27.67 -24.36 9.22
N THR A 313 -28.32 -23.68 8.29
CA THR A 313 -27.68 -23.13 7.08
C THR A 313 -26.54 -22.16 7.37
N GLU A 314 -26.66 -21.29 8.38
CA GLU A 314 -25.60 -20.32 8.73
C GLU A 314 -24.33 -21.00 9.29
N GLU A 315 -24.49 -21.98 10.18
CA GLU A 315 -23.37 -22.72 10.78
C GLU A 315 -22.70 -23.63 9.74
N ALA A 316 -23.49 -24.33 8.93
CA ALA A 316 -22.99 -25.17 7.85
C ALA A 316 -22.22 -24.36 6.80
N GLN A 317 -22.74 -23.19 6.41
CA GLN A 317 -22.06 -22.30 5.46
C GLN A 317 -20.73 -21.78 6.02
N ARG A 318 -20.69 -21.43 7.31
CA ARG A 318 -19.46 -20.99 7.97
C ARG A 318 -18.40 -22.09 8.00
N HIS A 319 -18.76 -23.29 8.46
CA HIS A 319 -17.83 -24.43 8.48
C HIS A 319 -17.38 -24.83 7.08
N PHE A 320 -18.28 -24.82 6.10
CA PHE A 320 -17.95 -25.11 4.70
C PHE A 320 -16.88 -24.15 4.15
N LEU A 321 -17.01 -22.85 4.41
CA LEU A 321 -16.02 -21.85 4.02
C LEU A 321 -14.67 -22.05 4.72
N GLU A 322 -14.68 -22.35 6.02
CA GLU A 322 -13.47 -22.64 6.80
C GLU A 322 -12.71 -23.87 6.27
N ILE A 323 -13.44 -24.96 5.95
CA ILE A 323 -12.89 -26.19 5.37
C ILE A 323 -12.26 -25.95 4.00
N GLN A 324 -12.95 -25.17 3.14
CA GLN A 324 -12.43 -24.84 1.81
C GLN A 324 -11.15 -24.00 1.89
N ALA A 325 -11.11 -23.01 2.79
CA ALA A 325 -9.92 -22.20 3.03
C ALA A 325 -8.75 -23.05 3.56
N ALA A 326 -9.00 -23.98 4.49
CA ALA A 326 -7.98 -24.87 5.03
C ALA A 326 -7.37 -25.80 3.97
N TYR A 327 -8.21 -26.35 3.09
CA TYR A 327 -7.76 -27.21 1.99
C TYR A 327 -6.95 -26.47 0.92
N GLU A 328 -7.30 -25.22 0.58
CA GLU A 328 -6.51 -24.40 -0.34
C GLU A 328 -5.12 -24.07 0.19
N VAL A 329 -4.98 -23.90 1.50
CA VAL A 329 -3.70 -23.66 2.17
C VAL A 329 -2.82 -24.92 2.11
N LEU A 330 -3.40 -26.10 2.32
CA LEU A 330 -2.66 -27.36 2.45
C LEU A 330 -2.42 -28.10 1.12
N SER A 331 -3.23 -27.88 0.08
CA SER A 331 -3.08 -28.60 -1.22
C SER A 331 -1.95 -28.06 -2.13
N GLN A 332 -1.27 -26.99 -1.73
CA GLN A 332 -0.14 -26.46 -2.51
C GLN A 332 1.14 -27.28 -2.24
N PRO A 333 1.93 -27.62 -3.28
CA PRO A 333 3.15 -28.40 -3.11
C PRO A 333 4.16 -27.64 -2.25
N ARG A 334 4.30 -28.07 -0.99
CA ARG A 334 5.29 -27.51 -0.05
C ARG A 334 6.68 -28.03 -0.44
N LYS A 335 7.63 -27.12 -0.66
CA LYS A 335 9.04 -27.48 -0.82
C LYS A 335 9.49 -28.09 0.52
N PRO A 336 9.97 -29.35 0.57
CA PRO A 336 10.35 -29.97 1.82
C PRO A 336 11.42 -29.11 2.51
N ARG A 337 11.23 -28.83 3.81
CA ARG A 337 12.28 -28.25 4.65
C ARG A 337 13.48 -29.19 4.55
N GLY A 338 14.51 -28.77 3.84
CA GLY A 338 15.77 -29.51 3.79
C GLY A 338 16.23 -29.73 5.23
N SER A 339 16.31 -31.00 5.64
CA SER A 339 16.84 -31.38 6.93
C SER A 339 18.30 -30.89 6.97
N ARG A 340 18.54 -29.81 7.70
CA ARG A 340 19.89 -29.49 8.18
C ARG A 340 20.29 -30.62 9.12
N ARG A 341 21.08 -31.57 8.61
CA ARG A 341 21.96 -32.42 9.41
C ARG A 341 23.30 -31.74 9.56
#